data_AF-A0A822AMX4-F1
#
_entry.id   AF-A0A822AMX4-F1
#
_cell.length_a   1.000
_cell.length_b   1.000
_cell.length_c   1.000
_cell.angle_alpha   90.00
_cell.angle_beta   90.00
_cell.angle_gamma   90.00
#
_symmetry.space_group_name_H-M   'P 1'
#
loop_
_entity.id
_entity.type
_entity.pdbx_description
1 polymer ?
#
loop_
_entity_poly.entity_id
_entity_poly.type
_entity_poly.pdbx_seq_one_letter_code
_entity_poly.pdbx_strand_id
1 'polypeptide(L)'
;MPVRKTYDALANIFPPDIMTKINEIIDEIQFEEKINLSKDPSILITKPDKGRGVVILDRNDYIEKLENILSDNRKFKLLNEEPTISRENALTTVLRQMKNDEYLAQQEYKYIKPVGSVPARLYGLPKVYKDNVPLRSILSCIKSYNYKLGKFLANIIKPIRDSPYSLKNTNDFLKFIQQNSHLSNNNRMISFDIQSLFTNIPVRETIEIICNKLYCTDPKLRPFIPKDYFRKLLEFTTTVSAVELFIVNDKIKLMELNKKNLIEK
;
A
#
# COMPACT_ATOMS: atom_id res chain seq x y z
N MET A 1 -23.72 5.73 -15.98
CA MET A 1 -22.77 5.46 -17.09
C MET A 1 -23.43 5.87 -18.41
N PRO A 2 -23.13 7.07 -18.97
CA PRO A 2 -23.30 7.23 -20.42
C PRO A 2 -22.30 8.12 -21.17
N VAL A 3 -21.26 8.71 -20.55
CA VAL A 3 -20.40 9.66 -21.31
C VAL A 3 -19.62 8.96 -22.44
N ARG A 4 -19.28 7.68 -22.29
CA ARG A 4 -18.52 6.92 -23.31
C ARG A 4 -19.24 6.70 -24.64
N LYS A 5 -20.59 6.66 -24.67
CA LYS A 5 -21.33 6.31 -25.89
C LYS A 5 -21.43 7.44 -26.91
N THR A 6 -21.24 8.70 -26.52
CA THR A 6 -21.26 9.86 -27.42
C THR A 6 -19.92 10.11 -28.13
N TYR A 7 -18.79 9.72 -27.52
CA TYR A 7 -17.45 9.95 -28.10
C TYR A 7 -17.16 9.12 -29.35
N ASP A 8 -17.59 7.85 -29.37
CA ASP A 8 -17.36 6.95 -30.50
C ASP A 8 -18.12 7.38 -31.77
N ALA A 9 -19.20 8.17 -31.62
CA ALA A 9 -19.99 8.69 -32.74
C ALA A 9 -19.32 9.87 -33.47
N LEU A 10 -18.50 10.67 -32.77
CA LEU A 10 -17.85 11.87 -33.34
C LEU A 10 -16.53 11.55 -34.06
N ALA A 11 -15.85 10.47 -33.66
CA ALA A 11 -14.56 10.06 -34.22
C ALA A 11 -14.62 9.70 -35.72
N ASN A 12 -15.81 9.35 -36.23
CA ASN A 12 -16.02 9.05 -37.65
C ASN A 12 -16.45 10.27 -38.49
N ILE A 13 -16.62 11.45 -37.86
CA ILE A 13 -17.19 12.65 -38.50
C ILE A 13 -16.11 13.72 -38.75
N PHE A 14 -15.09 13.80 -37.90
CA PHE A 14 -14.07 14.84 -37.98
C PHE A 14 -12.67 14.26 -38.28
N PRO A 15 -11.83 14.98 -39.05
CA PRO A 15 -10.42 14.64 -39.24
C PRO A 15 -9.65 14.48 -37.91
N PRO A 16 -8.61 13.63 -37.85
CA PRO A 16 -7.85 13.34 -36.63
C PRO A 16 -7.32 14.58 -35.90
N ASP A 17 -6.91 15.61 -36.65
CA ASP A 17 -6.34 16.84 -36.10
C ASP A 17 -7.41 17.69 -35.38
N ILE A 18 -8.65 17.66 -35.88
CA ILE A 18 -9.80 18.31 -35.27
C ILE A 18 -10.28 17.52 -34.06
N MET A 19 -10.31 16.19 -34.14
CA MET A 19 -10.63 15.33 -32.99
C MET A 19 -9.64 15.50 -31.84
N THR A 20 -8.35 15.72 -32.14
CA THR A 20 -7.33 16.00 -31.13
C THR A 20 -7.63 17.31 -30.39
N LYS A 21 -7.91 18.40 -31.12
CA LYS A 21 -8.31 19.68 -30.50
C LYS A 21 -9.61 19.59 -29.71
N ILE A 22 -10.59 18.83 -30.20
CA ILE A 22 -11.85 18.60 -29.47
C ILE A 22 -11.57 17.88 -28.15
N ASN A 23 -10.70 16.87 -28.14
CA ASN A 23 -10.34 16.15 -26.92
C ASN A 23 -9.59 17.06 -25.93
N GLU A 24 -8.68 17.90 -26.40
CA GLU A 24 -7.97 18.88 -25.56
C GLU A 24 -8.95 19.85 -24.88
N ILE A 25 -9.90 20.42 -25.64
CA ILE A 25 -10.93 21.32 -25.11
C ILE A 25 -11.83 20.60 -24.10
N ILE A 26 -12.22 19.35 -24.38
CA ILE A 26 -13.06 18.56 -23.47
C ILE A 26 -12.32 18.24 -22.18
N ASP A 27 -11.04 17.89 -22.25
CA ASP A 27 -10.20 17.64 -21.07
C ASP A 27 -10.03 18.93 -20.25
N GLU A 28 -9.87 20.09 -20.89
CA GLU A 28 -9.84 21.41 -20.23
C GLU A 28 -11.17 21.71 -19.52
N ILE A 29 -12.31 21.55 -20.18
CA ILE A 29 -13.64 21.76 -19.58
C ILE A 29 -13.85 20.82 -18.38
N GLN A 30 -13.53 19.53 -18.52
CA GLN A 30 -13.63 18.57 -17.42
C GLN A 30 -12.70 18.92 -16.26
N PHE A 31 -11.52 19.48 -16.55
CA PHE A 31 -10.58 19.94 -15.55
C PHE A 31 -11.10 21.17 -14.79
N GLU A 32 -11.66 22.15 -15.49
CA GLU A 32 -12.27 23.34 -14.86
C GLU A 32 -13.48 22.98 -14.01
N GLU A 33 -14.38 22.12 -14.49
CA GLU A 33 -15.51 21.62 -13.71
C GLU A 33 -15.05 20.89 -12.46
N LYS A 34 -14.01 20.06 -12.58
CA LYS A 34 -13.39 19.38 -11.43
C LYS A 34 -12.82 20.37 -10.42
N ILE A 35 -12.16 21.45 -10.88
CA ILE A 35 -11.68 22.52 -10.00
C ILE A 35 -12.87 23.19 -9.28
N ASN A 36 -13.92 23.52 -10.01
CA ASN A 36 -15.10 24.18 -9.43
C ASN A 36 -15.81 23.29 -8.41
N LEU A 37 -16.02 22.01 -8.70
CA LEU A 37 -16.55 21.04 -7.75
C LEU A 37 -15.63 20.84 -6.54
N SER A 38 -14.31 20.92 -6.72
CA SER A 38 -13.35 20.79 -5.62
C SER A 38 -13.37 21.97 -4.63
N LYS A 39 -13.98 23.10 -5.01
CA LYS A 39 -14.19 24.25 -4.12
C LYS A 39 -15.32 24.01 -3.11
N ASP A 40 -16.25 23.09 -3.40
CA ASP A 40 -17.33 22.76 -2.48
C ASP A 40 -16.80 21.88 -1.33
N PRO A 41 -16.81 22.35 -0.07
CA PRO A 41 -16.31 21.57 1.05
C PRO A 41 -17.20 20.36 1.38
N SER A 42 -18.45 20.29 0.92
CA SER A 42 -19.32 19.11 1.13
C SER A 42 -18.96 17.94 0.21
N ILE A 43 -18.18 18.19 -0.85
CA ILE A 43 -17.85 17.21 -1.88
C ILE A 43 -16.43 16.68 -1.68
N LEU A 44 -16.26 15.38 -1.85
CA LEU A 44 -14.95 14.73 -1.96
C LEU A 44 -14.76 14.14 -3.35
N ILE A 45 -13.69 14.54 -4.03
CA ILE A 45 -13.28 13.99 -5.31
C ILE A 45 -12.09 13.04 -5.10
N THR A 46 -12.25 11.78 -5.48
CA THR A 46 -11.21 10.74 -5.34
C THR A 46 -11.20 9.78 -6.54
N LYS A 47 -10.29 8.79 -6.51
CA LYS A 47 -10.23 7.71 -7.50
C LYS A 47 -10.90 6.44 -6.97
N PRO A 48 -11.46 5.57 -7.82
CA PRO A 48 -12.02 4.30 -7.36
C PRO A 48 -10.93 3.31 -6.93
N ASP A 49 -11.29 2.30 -6.14
CA ASP A 49 -10.39 1.18 -5.76
C ASP A 49 -9.94 0.36 -6.97
N LYS A 50 -10.83 0.21 -7.96
CA LYS A 50 -10.60 -0.54 -9.18
C LYS A 50 -11.07 0.23 -10.40
N GLY A 51 -10.35 0.08 -11.50
CA GLY A 51 -10.64 0.73 -12.77
C GLY A 51 -10.02 2.11 -12.91
N ARG A 52 -10.40 2.81 -13.97
CA ARG A 52 -10.01 4.19 -14.25
C ARG A 52 -11.24 5.08 -14.09
N GLY A 53 -11.07 6.27 -13.55
CA GLY A 53 -12.16 7.25 -13.40
C GLY A 53 -12.01 8.12 -12.17
N VAL A 54 -12.99 8.99 -12.00
CA VAL A 54 -13.15 9.90 -10.86
C VAL A 54 -14.43 9.52 -10.12
N VAL A 55 -14.39 9.54 -8.80
CA VAL A 55 -15.55 9.31 -7.93
C VAL A 55 -15.80 10.57 -7.13
N ILE A 56 -17.05 11.01 -7.13
CA ILE A 56 -17.54 12.13 -6.34
C ILE A 56 -18.37 11.52 -5.22
N LEU A 57 -18.03 11.87 -3.97
CA LEU A 57 -18.69 11.38 -2.77
C LEU A 57 -19.15 12.56 -1.92
N ASP A 58 -20.20 12.35 -1.14
CA ASP A 58 -20.48 13.18 0.03
C ASP A 58 -19.33 13.05 1.03
N ARG A 59 -18.80 14.18 1.49
CA ARG A 59 -17.65 14.20 2.39
C ARG A 59 -17.98 13.63 3.76
N ASN A 60 -19.18 13.87 4.29
CA ASN A 60 -19.56 13.40 5.61
C ASN A 60 -19.74 11.88 5.63
N ASP A 61 -20.41 11.31 4.62
CA ASP A 61 -20.53 9.85 4.43
C ASP A 61 -19.14 9.19 4.31
N TYR A 62 -18.23 9.81 3.55
CA TYR A 62 -16.87 9.31 3.43
C TYR A 62 -16.13 9.31 4.78
N ILE A 63 -16.26 10.41 5.54
CA ILE A 63 -15.63 10.56 6.84
C ILE A 63 -16.20 9.53 7.83
N GLU A 64 -17.52 9.40 7.89
CA GLU A 64 -18.21 8.43 8.76
C GLU A 64 -17.76 7.00 8.44
N LYS A 65 -17.67 6.64 7.16
CA LYS A 65 -17.14 5.33 6.73
C LYS A 65 -15.69 5.10 7.18
N LEU A 66 -14.85 6.13 7.15
CA LEU A 66 -13.48 6.04 7.67
C LEU A 66 -13.46 5.92 9.19
N GLU A 67 -14.26 6.68 9.93
CA GLU A 67 -14.36 6.59 11.39
C GLU A 67 -14.82 5.20 11.83
N ASN A 68 -15.81 4.64 11.13
CA ASN A 68 -16.28 3.29 11.37
C ASN A 68 -15.15 2.25 11.21
N ILE A 69 -14.27 2.41 10.21
CA ILE A 69 -13.08 1.55 10.06
C ILE A 69 -12.12 1.73 11.25
N LEU A 70 -11.88 2.97 11.66
CA LEU A 70 -10.93 3.33 12.73
C LEU A 70 -11.44 2.99 14.14
N SER A 71 -12.74 2.81 14.31
CA SER A 71 -13.37 2.42 15.58
C SER A 71 -13.05 0.98 16.01
N ASP A 72 -12.48 0.15 15.11
CA ASP A 72 -12.08 -1.22 15.42
C ASP A 72 -10.83 -1.23 16.32
N ASN A 73 -11.06 -1.17 17.64
CA ASN A 73 -10.02 -1.15 18.68
C ASN A 73 -9.12 -2.40 18.70
N ARG A 74 -9.49 -3.46 17.97
CA ARG A 74 -8.61 -4.62 17.76
C ARG A 74 -7.49 -4.31 16.77
N LYS A 75 -7.76 -3.41 15.81
CA LYS A 75 -6.85 -3.03 14.71
C LYS A 75 -6.20 -1.68 14.93
N PHE A 76 -6.86 -0.75 15.60
CA PHE A 76 -6.37 0.61 15.81
C PHE A 76 -6.35 0.96 17.29
N LYS A 77 -5.36 1.74 17.71
CA LYS A 77 -5.19 2.23 19.07
C LYS A 77 -4.98 3.74 19.02
N LEU A 78 -5.73 4.49 19.82
CA LEU A 78 -5.50 5.93 19.94
C LEU A 78 -4.17 6.23 20.64
N LEU A 79 -3.46 7.24 20.15
CA LEU A 79 -2.23 7.74 20.75
C LEU A 79 -2.42 9.14 21.32
N ASN A 80 -1.74 9.39 22.44
CA ASN A 80 -1.74 10.70 23.11
C ASN A 80 -0.73 11.66 22.50
N GLU A 81 0.34 11.13 21.89
CA GLU A 81 1.46 11.90 21.37
C GLU A 81 1.91 11.37 20.00
N GLU A 82 2.43 12.27 19.18
CA GLU A 82 2.97 11.97 17.86
C GLU A 82 4.43 11.47 18.02
N PRO A 83 4.78 10.21 17.66
CA PRO A 83 6.08 9.64 17.95
C PRO A 83 7.04 9.66 16.76
N THR A 84 6.77 10.38 15.66
CA THR A 84 7.61 10.38 14.46
C THR A 84 9.05 10.77 14.80
N ILE A 85 9.24 11.82 15.59
CA ILE A 85 10.59 12.27 16.01
C ILE A 85 11.27 11.19 16.85
N SER A 86 10.56 10.62 17.82
CA SER A 86 11.09 9.55 18.69
C SER A 86 11.53 8.31 17.88
N ARG A 87 10.72 7.91 16.89
CA ARG A 87 11.00 6.79 15.98
C ARG A 87 12.14 7.08 15.01
N GLU A 88 12.19 8.30 14.47
CA GLU A 88 13.29 8.79 13.62
C GLU A 88 14.62 8.72 14.40
N ASN A 89 14.64 9.17 15.65
CA ASN A 89 15.81 9.12 16.52
C ASN A 89 16.22 7.68 16.86
N ALA A 90 15.25 6.82 17.21
CA ALA A 90 15.50 5.41 17.51
C ALA A 90 16.11 4.67 16.31
N LEU A 91 15.53 4.86 15.11
CA LEU A 91 16.07 4.27 13.89
C LEU A 91 17.46 4.85 13.56
N THR A 92 17.63 6.16 13.64
CA THR A 92 18.91 6.82 13.35
C THR A 92 20.03 6.32 14.26
N THR A 93 19.73 6.05 15.54
CA THR A 93 20.69 5.50 16.49
C THR A 93 21.22 4.14 16.03
N VAL A 94 20.32 3.23 15.65
CA VAL A 94 20.70 1.89 15.15
C VAL A 94 21.47 1.99 13.85
N LEU A 95 21.02 2.82 12.91
CA LEU A 95 21.70 3.02 11.62
C LEU A 95 23.12 3.59 11.80
N ARG A 96 23.30 4.50 12.77
CA ARG A 96 24.62 5.07 13.09
C ARG A 96 25.54 4.01 13.68
N GLN A 97 25.03 3.17 14.57
CA GLN A 97 25.79 2.06 15.13
C GLN A 97 26.23 1.09 14.02
N MET A 98 25.31 0.64 13.18
CA MET A 98 25.63 -0.23 12.04
C MET A 98 26.66 0.37 11.09
N LYS A 99 26.62 1.69 10.87
CA LYS A 99 27.60 2.39 10.06
C LYS A 99 29.00 2.39 10.72
N ASN A 100 29.07 2.61 12.02
CA ASN A 100 30.33 2.58 12.77
C ASN A 100 30.93 1.17 12.84
N ASP A 101 30.07 0.15 12.93
CA ASP A 101 30.45 -1.26 12.87
C ASP A 101 30.74 -1.75 11.44
N GLU A 102 30.79 -0.84 10.46
CA GLU A 102 31.06 -1.11 9.04
C GLU A 102 30.05 -2.04 8.35
N TYR A 103 28.87 -2.25 8.95
CA TYR A 103 27.73 -2.98 8.38
C TYR A 103 26.81 -2.14 7.48
N LEU A 104 27.14 -0.87 7.25
CA LEU A 104 26.49 -0.03 6.24
C LEU A 104 27.50 0.86 5.54
N ALA A 105 27.50 0.83 4.21
CA ALA A 105 28.27 1.80 3.44
C ALA A 105 27.72 3.22 3.67
N GLN A 106 28.58 4.22 3.51
CA GLN A 106 28.22 5.63 3.70
C GLN A 106 27.03 6.07 2.81
N GLN A 107 26.93 5.52 1.60
CA GLN A 107 25.83 5.78 0.67
C GLN A 107 24.53 5.13 1.14
N GLU A 108 24.56 3.88 1.60
CA GLU A 108 23.40 3.16 2.14
C GLU A 108 22.86 3.86 3.38
N TYR A 109 23.73 4.22 4.32
CA TYR A 109 23.36 5.00 5.50
C TYR A 109 22.68 6.32 5.12
N LYS A 110 23.26 7.11 4.20
CA LYS A 110 22.65 8.35 3.72
C LYS A 110 21.30 8.11 3.05
N TYR A 111 21.14 6.99 2.35
CA TYR A 111 19.89 6.63 1.70
C TYR A 111 18.80 6.27 2.72
N ILE A 112 19.08 5.36 3.66
CA ILE A 112 18.06 4.83 4.58
C ILE A 112 17.84 5.69 5.84
N LYS A 113 18.77 6.59 6.17
CA LYS A 113 18.61 7.48 7.33
C LYS A 113 17.40 8.41 7.12
N PRO A 114 16.41 8.39 8.03
CA PRO A 114 15.32 9.34 8.01
C PRO A 114 15.80 10.78 8.27
N VAL A 115 15.15 11.74 7.60
CA VAL A 115 15.35 13.18 7.80
C VAL A 115 14.01 13.88 7.56
N GLY A 116 13.51 14.58 8.55
CA GLY A 116 12.27 15.37 8.42
C GLY A 116 11.07 14.50 8.09
N SER A 117 10.97 13.34 8.77
CA SER A 117 9.91 12.37 8.52
C SER A 117 8.54 12.96 8.82
N VAL A 118 7.53 12.49 8.08
CA VAL A 118 6.14 12.81 8.36
C VAL A 118 5.36 11.55 8.72
N PRO A 119 4.34 11.67 9.57
CA PRO A 119 3.39 10.60 9.83
C PRO A 119 2.78 10.01 8.55
N ALA A 120 2.55 8.69 8.54
CA ALA A 120 1.89 8.01 7.43
C ALA A 120 0.41 8.43 7.35
N ARG A 121 -0.16 8.53 6.14
CA ARG A 121 -1.55 9.00 5.92
C ARG A 121 -2.43 7.87 5.41
N LEU A 122 -3.66 7.76 5.90
CA LEU A 122 -4.67 6.82 5.38
C LEU A 122 -5.90 7.53 4.92
N TYR A 123 -6.40 6.96 3.84
CA TYR A 123 -7.52 7.42 3.06
C TYR A 123 -8.24 6.19 2.53
N GLY A 124 -9.52 6.37 2.20
CA GLY A 124 -10.37 5.35 1.63
C GLY A 124 -10.40 5.46 0.10
N LEU A 125 -10.26 4.33 -0.58
CA LEU A 125 -10.64 4.22 -1.99
C LEU A 125 -12.04 3.59 -2.09
N PRO A 126 -13.03 4.24 -2.71
CA PRO A 126 -14.38 3.70 -2.84
C PRO A 126 -14.40 2.46 -3.74
N LYS A 127 -14.98 1.38 -3.21
CA LYS A 127 -15.28 0.16 -3.98
C LYS A 127 -16.61 0.33 -4.70
N VAL A 128 -16.63 1.15 -5.75
CA VAL A 128 -17.83 1.49 -6.55
C VAL A 128 -18.57 0.31 -7.18
N TYR A 129 -17.95 -0.87 -7.16
CA TYR A 129 -18.51 -2.13 -7.66
C TYR A 129 -19.23 -2.95 -6.57
N LYS A 130 -19.37 -2.42 -5.36
CA LYS A 130 -20.07 -3.05 -4.23
C LYS A 130 -21.19 -2.14 -3.73
N ASP A 131 -22.26 -2.75 -3.22
CA ASP A 131 -23.36 -2.05 -2.57
C ASP A 131 -22.86 -1.21 -1.39
N ASN A 132 -23.49 -0.05 -1.18
CA ASN A 132 -23.12 0.97 -0.19
C ASN A 132 -21.71 1.58 -0.37
N VAL A 133 -21.01 1.26 -1.47
CA VAL A 133 -19.70 1.82 -1.84
C VAL A 133 -18.72 1.84 -0.64
N PRO A 134 -18.40 0.67 -0.05
CA PRO A 134 -17.48 0.60 1.09
C PRO A 134 -16.09 1.07 0.70
N LEU A 135 -15.36 1.63 1.68
CA LEU A 135 -14.01 2.11 1.46
C LEU A 135 -12.98 0.98 1.59
N ARG A 136 -11.94 1.02 0.76
CA ARG A 136 -10.67 0.33 1.02
C ARG A 136 -9.71 1.31 1.68
N SER A 137 -9.40 1.10 2.95
CA SER A 137 -8.38 1.87 3.64
C SER A 137 -7.00 1.60 3.02
N ILE A 138 -6.30 2.67 2.62
CA ILE A 138 -4.95 2.63 2.06
C ILE A 138 -4.04 3.48 2.95
N LEU A 139 -3.01 2.85 3.51
CA LEU A 139 -1.97 3.55 4.24
C LEU A 139 -0.82 3.96 3.31
N SER A 140 -0.62 5.26 3.17
CA SER A 140 0.54 5.86 2.49
C SER A 140 1.63 6.20 3.48
N CYS A 141 2.69 5.41 3.47
CA CYS A 141 3.90 5.64 4.26
C CYS A 141 4.93 6.50 3.53
N ILE A 142 4.56 7.21 2.46
CA ILE A 142 5.49 8.08 1.72
C ILE A 142 6.03 9.15 2.67
N LYS A 143 7.35 9.34 2.69
CA LYS A 143 8.08 10.25 3.60
C LYS A 143 8.00 9.91 5.10
N SER A 144 7.47 8.74 5.47
CA SER A 144 7.60 8.22 6.84
C SER A 144 9.04 7.81 7.14
N TYR A 145 9.38 7.76 8.43
CA TYR A 145 10.75 7.51 8.92
C TYR A 145 11.33 6.16 8.44
N ASN A 146 10.47 5.18 8.20
CA ASN A 146 10.86 3.83 7.76
C ASN A 146 10.68 3.59 6.25
N TYR A 147 10.25 4.59 5.46
CA TYR A 147 9.93 4.40 4.03
C TYR A 147 11.12 3.90 3.20
N LYS A 148 12.27 4.60 3.31
CA LYS A 148 13.47 4.25 2.55
C LYS A 148 14.11 2.96 3.06
N LEU A 149 14.06 2.74 4.37
CA LEU A 149 14.47 1.47 4.98
C LEU A 149 13.64 0.29 4.42
N GLY A 150 12.32 0.43 4.32
CA GLY A 150 11.45 -0.59 3.74
C GLY A 150 11.84 -0.95 2.30
N LYS A 151 12.18 0.04 1.46
CA LYS A 151 12.68 -0.21 0.10
C LYS A 151 14.01 -0.95 0.10
N PHE A 152 14.93 -0.55 0.97
CA PHE A 152 16.22 -1.19 1.11
C PHE A 152 16.09 -2.66 1.51
N LEU A 153 15.29 -2.96 2.54
CA LEU A 153 15.04 -4.34 2.99
C LEU A 153 14.29 -5.16 1.93
N ALA A 154 13.34 -4.56 1.20
CA ALA A 154 12.63 -5.26 0.12
C ALA A 154 13.58 -5.76 -0.98
N ASN A 155 14.65 -5.02 -1.28
CA ASN A 155 15.67 -5.47 -2.22
C ASN A 155 16.47 -6.67 -1.68
N ILE A 156 16.78 -6.67 -0.38
CA ILE A 156 17.48 -7.79 0.28
C ILE A 156 16.61 -9.05 0.32
N ILE A 157 15.31 -8.90 0.56
CA ILE A 157 14.35 -10.02 0.67
C ILE A 157 13.94 -10.56 -0.71
N LYS A 158 14.13 -9.79 -1.78
CA LYS A 158 13.70 -10.13 -3.15
C LYS A 158 14.07 -11.57 -3.58
N PRO A 159 15.27 -12.11 -3.31
CA PRO A 159 15.64 -13.46 -3.75
C PRO A 159 14.79 -14.58 -3.14
N ILE A 160 14.23 -14.40 -1.94
CA ILE A 160 13.44 -15.42 -1.24
C ILE A 160 11.93 -15.24 -1.41
N ARG A 161 11.51 -14.23 -2.18
CA ARG A 161 10.11 -13.90 -2.41
C ARG A 161 9.45 -14.86 -3.40
N ASP A 162 10.18 -15.26 -4.43
CA ASP A 162 9.62 -16.04 -5.52
C ASP A 162 9.47 -17.51 -5.09
N SER A 163 8.32 -18.11 -5.41
CA SER A 163 8.00 -19.50 -5.13
C SER A 163 7.83 -20.26 -6.44
N PRO A 164 8.32 -21.51 -6.55
CA PRO A 164 8.11 -22.32 -7.76
C PRO A 164 6.62 -22.62 -8.02
N TYR A 165 5.76 -22.45 -7.01
CA TYR A 165 4.32 -22.65 -7.10
C TYR A 165 3.54 -21.36 -7.40
N SER A 166 4.22 -20.23 -7.58
CA SER A 166 3.58 -18.95 -7.87
C SER A 166 3.74 -18.57 -9.34
N LEU A 167 2.61 -18.28 -9.97
CA LEU A 167 2.55 -17.76 -11.33
C LEU A 167 2.63 -16.23 -11.30
N LYS A 168 3.36 -15.63 -12.24
CA LYS A 168 3.68 -14.19 -12.17
C LYS A 168 2.54 -13.30 -12.66
N ASN A 169 1.74 -13.79 -13.62
CA ASN A 169 0.70 -13.01 -14.26
C ASN A 169 -0.38 -13.90 -14.90
N THR A 170 -1.45 -13.27 -15.38
CA THR A 170 -2.59 -13.96 -16.03
C THR A 170 -2.18 -14.76 -17.26
N ASN A 171 -1.22 -14.29 -18.05
CA ASN A 171 -0.78 -15.02 -19.25
C ASN A 171 -0.05 -16.32 -18.89
N ASP A 172 0.78 -16.29 -17.85
CA ASP A 172 1.45 -17.49 -17.32
C ASP A 172 0.42 -18.49 -16.78
N PHE A 173 -0.65 -18.01 -16.16
CA PHE A 173 -1.78 -18.84 -15.73
C PHE A 173 -2.51 -19.50 -16.91
N LEU A 174 -2.81 -18.75 -17.97
CA LEU A 174 -3.45 -19.31 -19.16
C LEU A 174 -2.57 -20.40 -19.81
N LYS A 175 -1.27 -20.14 -19.94
CA LYS A 175 -0.31 -21.14 -20.45
C LYS A 175 -0.27 -22.38 -19.57
N PHE A 176 -0.21 -22.21 -18.26
CA PHE A 176 -0.21 -23.31 -17.30
C PHE A 176 -1.45 -24.20 -17.46
N ILE A 177 -2.65 -23.62 -17.55
CA ILE A 177 -3.89 -24.39 -17.74
C ILE A 177 -3.91 -25.10 -19.10
N GLN A 178 -3.50 -24.43 -20.17
CA GLN A 178 -3.46 -25.04 -21.52
C GLN A 178 -2.51 -26.23 -21.59
N GLN A 179 -1.30 -26.08 -21.04
CA GLN A 179 -0.29 -27.16 -21.01
C GLN A 179 -0.72 -28.33 -20.13
N ASN A 180 -1.54 -28.07 -19.10
CA ASN A 180 -2.04 -29.06 -18.17
C ASN A 180 -3.51 -29.45 -18.40
N SER A 181 -4.00 -29.27 -19.63
CA SER A 181 -5.39 -29.57 -20.01
C SER A 181 -5.80 -31.02 -19.72
N HIS A 182 -4.86 -31.96 -19.79
CA HIS A 182 -5.05 -33.37 -19.42
C HIS A 182 -5.48 -33.57 -17.96
N LEU A 183 -5.16 -32.62 -17.05
CA LEU A 183 -5.60 -32.68 -15.66
C LEU A 183 -7.12 -32.47 -15.52
N SER A 184 -7.83 -32.00 -16.54
CA SER A 184 -9.27 -31.73 -16.44
C SER A 184 -10.16 -32.98 -16.47
N ASN A 185 -9.65 -34.13 -16.91
CA ASN A 185 -10.50 -35.31 -17.19
C ASN A 185 -11.08 -35.99 -15.94
N ASN A 186 -10.60 -35.68 -14.73
CA ASN A 186 -11.15 -36.19 -13.46
C ASN A 186 -10.83 -35.30 -12.24
N ASN A 187 -10.37 -34.06 -12.46
CA ASN A 187 -10.05 -33.15 -11.36
C ASN A 187 -11.03 -31.97 -11.30
N ARG A 188 -11.17 -31.40 -10.11
CA ARG A 188 -11.96 -30.20 -9.88
C ARG A 188 -11.03 -29.03 -9.57
N MET A 189 -11.31 -27.89 -10.17
CA MET A 189 -10.65 -26.64 -9.80
C MET A 189 -11.35 -26.06 -8.57
N ILE A 190 -10.57 -25.73 -7.54
CA ILE A 190 -11.05 -25.07 -6.34
C ILE A 190 -10.33 -23.72 -6.23
N SER A 191 -11.09 -22.67 -5.94
CA SER A 191 -10.56 -21.32 -5.75
C SER A 191 -10.81 -20.88 -4.31
N PHE A 192 -9.77 -20.33 -3.68
CA PHE A 192 -9.83 -19.75 -2.35
C PHE A 192 -9.44 -18.27 -2.42
N ASP A 193 -10.15 -17.41 -1.68
CA ASP A 193 -9.80 -16.00 -1.53
C ASP A 193 -9.42 -15.72 -0.07
N ILE A 194 -8.30 -15.03 0.13
CA ILE A 194 -7.85 -14.67 1.48
C ILE A 194 -8.50 -13.34 1.86
N GLN A 195 -9.32 -13.36 2.90
CA GLN A 195 -9.90 -12.15 3.46
C GLN A 195 -8.85 -11.33 4.22
N SER A 196 -8.75 -10.04 3.88
CA SER A 196 -7.98 -9.05 4.65
C SER A 196 -6.51 -9.42 4.89
N LEU A 197 -5.83 -9.99 3.89
CA LEU A 197 -4.44 -10.46 3.96
C LEU A 197 -3.51 -9.51 4.72
N PHE A 198 -3.48 -8.21 4.38
CA PHE A 198 -2.54 -7.25 4.98
C PHE A 198 -2.67 -7.06 6.49
N THR A 199 -3.89 -7.16 7.02
CA THR A 199 -4.13 -7.00 8.47
C THR A 199 -3.94 -8.30 9.23
N ASN A 200 -3.88 -9.43 8.53
CA ASN A 200 -3.86 -10.77 9.11
C ASN A 200 -2.49 -11.46 9.02
N ILE A 201 -1.43 -10.78 8.55
CA ILE A 201 -0.08 -11.35 8.46
C ILE A 201 0.54 -11.44 9.87
N PRO A 202 0.91 -12.64 10.37
CA PRO A 202 1.59 -12.78 11.65
C PRO A 202 3.03 -12.22 11.54
N VAL A 203 3.19 -10.95 11.90
CA VAL A 203 4.41 -10.18 11.60
C VAL A 203 5.65 -10.81 12.22
N ARG A 204 5.59 -11.24 13.48
CA ARG A 204 6.73 -11.84 14.19
C ARG A 204 7.18 -13.16 13.54
N GLU A 205 6.23 -14.05 13.28
CA GLU A 205 6.52 -15.32 12.60
C GLU A 205 7.08 -15.08 11.20
N THR A 206 6.54 -14.11 10.48
CA THR A 206 7.03 -13.73 9.16
C THR A 206 8.48 -13.23 9.21
N ILE A 207 8.84 -12.42 10.21
CA ILE A 207 10.23 -11.97 10.42
C ILE A 207 11.16 -13.18 10.65
N GLU A 208 10.76 -14.14 11.48
CA GLU A 208 11.58 -15.34 11.73
C GLU A 208 11.71 -16.22 10.47
N ILE A 209 10.63 -16.40 9.70
CA ILE A 209 10.68 -17.12 8.41
C ILE A 209 11.67 -16.46 7.46
N ILE A 210 11.61 -15.13 7.31
CA ILE A 210 12.53 -14.37 6.46
C ILE A 210 13.98 -14.56 6.94
N CYS A 211 14.23 -14.42 8.24
CA CYS A 211 15.56 -14.59 8.81
C CYS A 211 16.08 -16.02 8.61
N ASN A 212 15.25 -17.04 8.79
CA ASN A 212 15.66 -18.44 8.60
C ASN A 212 15.99 -18.74 7.13
N LYS A 213 15.20 -18.20 6.19
CA LYS A 213 15.48 -18.35 4.75
C LYS A 213 16.81 -17.71 4.34
N LEU A 214 17.08 -16.48 4.80
CA LEU A 214 18.29 -15.73 4.42
C LEU A 214 19.55 -16.20 5.15
N TYR A 215 19.45 -16.57 6.43
CA TYR A 215 20.65 -16.86 7.24
C TYR A 215 20.90 -18.34 7.49
N CYS A 216 19.88 -19.21 7.42
CA CYS A 216 20.01 -20.61 7.81
C CYS A 216 19.86 -21.60 6.64
N THR A 217 19.35 -21.18 5.48
CA THR A 217 19.02 -22.11 4.37
C THR A 217 20.07 -22.13 3.28
N ASP A 218 20.33 -21.00 2.62
CA ASP A 218 21.30 -20.90 1.52
C ASP A 218 22.35 -19.81 1.82
N PRO A 219 23.63 -20.17 2.01
CA PRO A 219 24.71 -19.20 2.22
C PRO A 219 24.83 -18.14 1.12
N LYS A 220 24.42 -18.43 -0.11
CA LYS A 220 24.47 -17.48 -1.24
C LYS A 220 23.43 -16.36 -1.12
N LEU A 221 22.37 -16.57 -0.35
CA LEU A 221 21.31 -15.59 -0.11
C LEU A 221 21.59 -14.72 1.11
N ARG A 222 22.62 -15.06 1.90
CA ARG A 222 22.93 -14.38 3.15
C ARG A 222 23.35 -12.94 2.87
N PRO A 223 22.64 -11.93 3.40
CA PRO A 223 23.07 -10.55 3.28
C PRO A 223 24.28 -10.29 4.17
N PHE A 224 25.03 -9.24 3.84
CA PHE A 224 26.21 -8.83 4.62
C PHE A 224 25.86 -8.31 6.02
N ILE A 225 24.62 -7.85 6.20
CA ILE A 225 24.11 -7.37 7.49
C ILE A 225 23.95 -8.55 8.45
N PRO A 226 24.44 -8.47 9.70
CA PRO A 226 24.23 -9.51 10.72
C PRO A 226 22.75 -9.77 11.02
N LYS A 227 22.40 -11.02 11.36
CA LYS A 227 21.02 -11.47 11.59
C LYS A 227 20.26 -10.59 12.60
N ASP A 228 20.91 -10.21 13.70
CA ASP A 228 20.24 -9.42 14.75
C ASP A 228 19.96 -7.99 14.31
N TYR A 229 20.88 -7.35 13.59
CA TYR A 229 20.62 -6.05 12.96
C TYR A 229 19.48 -6.15 11.94
N PHE A 230 19.51 -7.17 11.08
CA PHE A 230 18.49 -7.35 10.06
C PHE A 230 17.09 -7.58 10.66
N ARG A 231 16.99 -8.43 11.69
CA ARG A 231 15.75 -8.63 12.47
C ARG A 231 15.25 -7.30 13.03
N LYS A 232 16.11 -6.53 13.68
CA LYS A 232 15.76 -5.23 14.27
C LYS A 232 15.30 -4.22 13.21
N LEU A 233 15.91 -4.20 12.03
CA LEU A 233 15.47 -3.36 10.91
C LEU A 233 14.10 -3.79 10.36
N LEU A 234 13.82 -5.11 10.30
CA LEU A 234 12.49 -5.61 9.96
C LEU A 234 11.43 -5.18 11.00
N GLU A 235 11.75 -5.19 12.28
CA GLU A 235 10.87 -4.68 13.34
C GLU A 235 10.59 -3.18 13.16
N PHE A 236 11.62 -2.37 12.93
CA PHE A 236 11.43 -0.94 12.64
C PHE A 236 10.51 -0.66 11.45
N THR A 237 10.54 -1.52 10.43
CA THR A 237 9.69 -1.37 9.24
C THR A 237 8.29 -1.93 9.42
N THR A 238 8.09 -2.94 10.27
CA THR A 238 6.84 -3.71 10.33
C THR A 238 6.09 -3.61 11.67
N THR A 239 6.75 -3.51 12.82
CA THR A 239 6.11 -3.52 14.15
C THR A 239 6.08 -2.15 14.80
N VAL A 240 7.09 -1.32 14.55
CA VAL A 240 7.25 0.02 15.15
C VAL A 240 6.63 1.12 14.27
N SER A 241 6.08 0.80 13.10
CA SER A 241 5.83 1.79 12.04
C SER A 241 4.42 2.34 11.94
N ALA A 242 3.46 1.86 12.73
CA ALA A 242 2.09 2.29 12.56
C ALA A 242 1.77 3.46 13.49
N VAL A 243 2.26 4.67 13.21
CA VAL A 243 1.53 5.87 13.62
C VAL A 243 0.92 6.45 12.39
N GLU A 244 -0.36 6.71 12.54
CA GLU A 244 -1.33 6.67 11.49
C GLU A 244 -2.13 7.97 11.61
N LEU A 245 -1.63 8.90 10.80
CA LEU A 245 -2.10 10.19 10.32
C LEU A 245 -3.51 10.36 9.75
N PHE A 246 -4.60 10.26 10.50
CA PHE A 246 -5.92 10.41 9.84
C PHE A 246 -6.59 11.73 10.20
N ILE A 247 -6.87 12.50 9.15
CA ILE A 247 -7.68 13.70 9.23
C ILE A 247 -9.13 13.24 9.17
N VAL A 248 -9.87 13.51 10.24
CA VAL A 248 -11.31 13.34 10.30
C VAL A 248 -11.90 14.65 10.79
N ASN A 249 -12.78 15.28 10.00
CA ASN A 249 -13.43 16.55 10.33
C ASN A 249 -12.45 17.65 10.75
N ASP A 250 -11.40 17.86 9.94
CA ASP A 250 -10.32 18.83 10.18
C ASP A 250 -9.55 18.63 11.50
N LYS A 251 -9.76 17.49 12.17
CA LYS A 251 -9.02 17.08 13.37
C LYS A 251 -8.08 15.93 13.02
N ILE A 252 -6.81 16.15 13.35
CA ILE A 252 -5.72 15.19 13.28
C ILE A 252 -5.95 14.18 14.42
N LYS A 253 -6.37 12.95 14.10
CA LYS A 253 -6.45 11.83 15.06
C LYS A 253 -5.23 10.95 14.89
N LEU A 254 -4.40 10.90 15.94
CA LEU A 254 -3.21 10.05 16.01
C LEU A 254 -3.62 8.62 16.39
N MET A 255 -3.57 7.71 15.43
CA MET A 255 -3.85 6.30 15.68
C MET A 255 -2.57 5.47 15.51
N GLU A 256 -2.54 4.29 16.09
CA GLU A 256 -1.54 3.26 15.85
C GLU A 256 -2.20 1.95 15.45
N LEU A 257 -1.73 1.33 14.37
CA LEU A 257 -2.20 0.01 13.98
C LEU A 257 -1.71 -1.00 15.01
N ASN A 258 -2.65 -1.59 15.74
CA ASN A 258 -2.38 -2.62 16.70
C ASN A 258 -2.03 -3.93 15.96
N LYS A 259 -0.74 -4.14 15.71
CA LYS A 259 -0.20 -5.39 15.15
C LYS A 259 0.06 -6.45 16.23
N LYS A 260 -0.30 -6.19 17.51
CA LYS A 260 -0.09 -7.13 18.62
C LYS A 260 -1.22 -8.16 18.76
N ASN A 261 -2.42 -7.90 18.25
CA ASN A 261 -3.58 -8.80 18.40
C ASN A 261 -3.79 -9.72 17.19
N LEU A 262 -2.76 -10.48 16.82
CA LEU A 262 -2.82 -11.48 15.75
C LEU A 262 -2.77 -12.93 16.24
N ILE A 263 -2.90 -13.14 17.55
CA ILE A 263 -3.16 -14.44 18.13
C ILE A 263 -4.24 -14.21 19.17
N GLU A 264 -5.49 -14.51 18.80
CA GLU A 264 -6.42 -15.26 19.65
C GLU A 264 -7.75 -15.53 18.90
N LYS A 265 -8.00 -16.83 18.72
CA LYS A 265 -9.16 -17.54 18.16
C LYS A 265 -9.16 -17.81 16.66
#